data_AF-A0A6A6HGR5-F1
#
_entry.id   AF-A0A6A6HGR5-F1
#
_cell.length_a   1.000
_cell.length_b   1.000
_cell.length_c   1.000
_cell.angle_alpha   90.00
_cell.angle_beta   90.00
_cell.angle_gamma   90.00
#
_symmetry.space_group_name_H-M   'P 1'
#
loop_
_entity.id
_entity.type
_entity.pdbx_description
1 polymer ?
#
loop_
_entity_poly.entity_id
_entity_poly.type
_entity_poly.pdbx_seq_one_letter_code
_entity_poly.pdbx_strand_id
1 'polypeptide(L)'
;MTSKGSWLAKLRPSFSQHQPSKRPSVDHGQTPEPDVSSISSDPMSSSRRQSSAPIYAHFTAENLTIGAGVAIFHVASERVVVCYHPKEDYWFLPKGRRDANEETAVGAVREGYEEAFRSLLRSN
;
A
#
# COMPACT_ATOMS: atom_id res chain seq x y z
N MET A 1 5.45 27.40 38.30
CA MET A 1 4.11 27.75 37.78
C MET A 1 4.31 28.20 36.33
N THR A 2 4.22 27.26 35.39
CA THR A 2 3.12 27.08 34.39
C THR A 2 3.11 28.21 33.35
N SER A 3 3.18 27.99 32.04
CA SER A 3 2.53 26.94 31.24
C SER A 3 3.26 26.74 29.90
N LYS A 4 3.42 25.49 29.47
CA LYS A 4 3.87 25.09 28.12
C LYS A 4 2.64 25.05 27.20
N GLY A 5 2.70 25.78 26.08
CA GLY A 5 1.65 25.81 25.06
C GLY A 5 1.47 24.45 24.39
N SER A 6 0.25 23.93 24.49
CA SER A 6 -0.24 22.72 23.83
C SER A 6 -0.63 23.03 22.38
N TRP A 7 0.05 22.42 21.41
CA TRP A 7 -0.29 22.49 19.97
C TRP A 7 -0.94 21.20 19.46
N LEU A 8 -1.64 20.45 20.33
CA LEU A 8 -2.28 19.18 20.00
C LEU A 8 -3.81 19.27 20.01
N ALA A 9 -4.35 19.85 18.94
CA ALA A 9 -5.72 19.70 18.46
C ALA A 9 -5.73 20.38 17.09
N LYS A 10 -6.16 19.81 15.96
CA LYS A 10 -7.37 19.06 15.68
C LYS A 10 -7.26 18.66 14.20
N LEU A 11 -7.07 17.39 13.86
CA LEU A 11 -7.40 16.88 12.53
C LEU A 11 -7.85 15.43 12.67
N ARG A 12 -9.17 15.24 12.79
CA ARG A 12 -9.84 13.95 12.62
C ARG A 12 -10.39 13.92 11.19
N PRO A 13 -9.96 13.01 10.31
CA PRO A 13 -10.72 12.73 9.10
C PRO A 13 -11.97 11.94 9.50
N SER A 14 -13.15 12.42 9.09
CA SER A 14 -14.40 11.68 9.19
C SER A 14 -14.39 10.56 8.15
N PHE A 15 -14.22 9.31 8.60
CA PHE A 15 -14.28 8.14 7.73
C PHE A 15 -15.71 7.58 7.74
N SER A 16 -16.41 7.67 6.62
CA SER A 16 -17.77 7.14 6.45
C SER A 16 -17.69 5.63 6.23
N GLN A 17 -18.21 4.83 7.18
CA GLN A 17 -18.41 3.40 6.98
C GLN A 17 -19.64 3.19 6.08
N HIS A 18 -19.42 2.76 4.84
CA HIS A 18 -20.50 2.16 4.06
C HIS A 18 -20.84 0.78 4.62
N GLN A 19 -22.02 0.69 5.24
CA GLN A 19 -22.66 -0.57 5.65
C GLN A 19 -23.28 -1.24 4.41
N PRO A 20 -23.09 -2.55 4.19
CA PRO A 20 -23.76 -3.25 3.10
C PRO A 20 -25.27 -3.41 3.38
N SER A 21 -26.09 -3.12 2.38
CA SER A 21 -27.56 -3.15 2.45
C SER A 21 -28.13 -4.55 2.67
N LYS A 22 -29.13 -4.66 3.55
CA LYS A 22 -29.93 -5.88 3.82
C LYS A 22 -30.60 -6.37 2.52
N ARG A 23 -30.44 -7.66 2.19
CA ARG A 23 -31.21 -8.31 1.12
C ARG A 23 -32.64 -8.62 1.57
N PRO A 24 -33.63 -8.61 0.66
CA PRO A 24 -35.01 -8.89 1.00
C PRO A 24 -35.25 -10.40 1.20
N SER A 25 -36.12 -10.73 2.16
CA SER A 25 -36.64 -12.09 2.39
C SER A 25 -37.55 -12.51 1.22
N VAL A 26 -37.34 -13.72 0.72
CA VAL A 26 -38.29 -14.42 -0.15
C VAL A 26 -38.76 -15.67 0.60
N ASP A 27 -40.05 -15.71 0.88
CA ASP A 27 -40.77 -16.91 1.31
C ASP A 27 -41.41 -17.57 0.09
N HIS A 28 -41.71 -18.87 0.19
CA HIS A 28 -42.63 -19.73 -0.59
C HIS A 28 -42.01 -21.05 -1.06
N GLY A 29 -42.46 -22.15 -0.42
CA GLY A 29 -42.82 -23.39 -1.12
C GLY A 29 -41.88 -24.60 -0.94
N GLN A 30 -42.42 -25.66 -0.34
CA GLN A 30 -41.86 -27.02 -0.25
C GLN A 30 -41.40 -27.60 -1.61
N THR A 31 -40.27 -28.33 -1.64
CA THR A 31 -39.98 -29.50 -2.51
C THR A 31 -38.56 -30.08 -2.24
N PRO A 32 -38.32 -31.36 -2.58
CA PRO A 32 -38.01 -32.45 -1.65
C PRO A 32 -36.55 -32.51 -1.15
N GLU A 33 -36.34 -33.27 -0.07
CA GLU A 33 -35.06 -33.59 0.57
C GLU A 33 -33.95 -33.94 -0.45
N PRO A 34 -32.76 -33.31 -0.38
CA PRO A 34 -31.64 -33.68 -1.23
C PRO A 34 -30.98 -34.97 -0.74
N ASP A 35 -30.91 -35.94 -1.64
CA ASP A 35 -30.14 -37.17 -1.53
C ASP A 35 -28.66 -36.86 -1.20
N VAL A 36 -28.13 -37.44 -0.13
CA VAL A 36 -26.83 -37.14 0.50
C VAL A 36 -25.65 -37.72 -0.30
N SER A 37 -25.86 -38.22 -1.52
CA SER A 37 -24.86 -38.98 -2.28
C SER A 37 -23.96 -38.16 -3.22
N SER A 38 -24.04 -36.82 -3.25
CA SER A 38 -23.21 -35.99 -4.14
C SER A 38 -22.57 -34.78 -3.46
N ILE A 39 -21.83 -35.00 -2.37
CA ILE A 39 -20.79 -34.07 -1.93
C ILE A 39 -19.62 -34.22 -2.92
N SER A 40 -19.66 -33.44 -4.01
CA SER A 40 -18.49 -33.21 -4.85
C SER A 40 -17.43 -32.58 -3.96
N SER A 41 -16.40 -33.35 -3.67
CA SER A 41 -15.18 -32.86 -3.05
C SER A 41 -14.53 -31.95 -4.08
N ASP A 42 -14.86 -30.67 -4.06
CA ASP A 42 -14.10 -29.65 -4.78
C ASP A 42 -12.66 -29.73 -4.25
N PRO A 43 -11.66 -30.18 -5.03
CA PRO A 43 -10.30 -30.05 -4.58
C PRO A 43 -10.00 -28.55 -4.53
N MET A 44 -9.63 -28.04 -3.36
CA MET A 44 -8.90 -26.79 -3.26
C MET A 44 -7.77 -26.86 -4.29
N SER A 45 -7.91 -26.14 -5.40
CA SER A 45 -6.83 -25.93 -6.36
C SER A 45 -5.82 -25.04 -5.65
N SER A 46 -5.00 -25.65 -4.80
CA SER A 46 -3.73 -25.11 -4.38
C SER A 46 -2.82 -25.18 -5.60
N SER A 47 -3.03 -24.30 -6.59
CA SER A 47 -2.06 -24.12 -7.65
C SER A 47 -0.80 -23.59 -6.97
N ARG A 48 0.10 -24.52 -6.61
CA ARG A 48 1.43 -24.21 -6.12
C ARG A 48 2.03 -23.25 -7.14
N ARG A 49 2.30 -22.00 -6.75
CA ARG A 49 2.99 -21.05 -7.62
C ARG A 49 4.28 -21.73 -8.05
N GLN A 50 4.36 -22.13 -9.32
CA GLN A 50 5.56 -22.75 -9.85
C GLN A 50 6.64 -21.67 -9.82
N SER A 51 7.67 -21.89 -9.01
CA SER A 51 8.87 -21.05 -9.05
C SER A 51 9.52 -21.22 -10.42
N SER A 52 9.68 -20.13 -11.17
CA SER A 52 10.49 -20.13 -12.39
C SER A 52 11.95 -20.43 -12.06
N ALA A 53 12.64 -21.18 -12.93
CA ALA A 53 14.09 -21.33 -12.83
C ALA A 53 14.78 -19.95 -12.96
N PRO A 54 15.88 -19.69 -12.23
CA PRO A 54 16.59 -18.43 -12.33
C PRO A 54 17.22 -18.30 -13.73
N ILE A 55 17.05 -17.13 -14.34
CA ILE A 55 17.74 -16.76 -15.58
C ILE A 55 19.00 -15.99 -15.20
N TYR A 56 20.17 -16.46 -15.67
CA TYR A 56 21.41 -15.70 -15.61
C TYR A 56 21.55 -14.89 -16.90
N ALA A 57 21.51 -13.56 -16.80
CA ALA A 57 21.66 -12.65 -17.93
C ALA A 57 22.49 -11.42 -17.51
N HIS A 58 23.22 -10.86 -18.47
CA HIS A 58 23.99 -9.62 -18.29
C HIS A 58 23.29 -8.48 -19.03
N PHE A 59 23.10 -7.36 -18.34
CA PHE A 59 22.51 -6.15 -18.90
C PHE A 59 23.52 -5.00 -18.78
N THR A 60 23.69 -4.22 -19.84
CA THR A 60 24.56 -3.05 -19.82
C THR A 60 23.94 -1.96 -18.94
N ALA A 61 24.77 -1.20 -18.22
CA ALA A 61 24.33 -0.16 -17.30
C ALA A 61 24.24 1.23 -17.96
N GLU A 62 24.36 1.33 -19.27
CA GLU A 62 24.46 2.61 -20.01
C GLU A 62 23.25 3.53 -19.77
N ASN A 63 22.06 2.95 -19.57
CA ASN A 63 20.81 3.67 -19.30
C ASN A 63 20.29 3.46 -17.87
N LEU A 64 21.14 2.97 -16.95
CA LEU A 64 20.75 2.74 -15.57
C LEU A 64 20.79 4.05 -14.79
N THR A 65 19.64 4.47 -14.25
CA THR A 65 19.59 5.57 -13.27
C THR A 65 19.60 5.00 -11.86
N ILE A 66 20.56 5.46 -11.05
CA ILE A 66 20.60 5.11 -9.62
C ILE A 66 19.70 6.06 -8.85
N GLY A 67 18.72 5.49 -8.14
CA GLY A 67 17.84 6.23 -7.24
C GLY A 67 18.13 5.94 -5.77
N ALA A 68 17.63 6.80 -4.90
CA ALA A 68 17.65 6.64 -3.45
C ALA A 68 16.29 7.05 -2.86
N GLY A 69 15.91 6.45 -1.74
CA GLY A 69 14.63 6.72 -1.09
C GLY A 69 14.51 6.04 0.27
N VAL A 70 13.43 6.33 0.99
CA VAL A 70 13.19 5.86 2.36
C VAL A 70 11.84 5.17 2.48
N ALA A 71 11.78 4.16 3.34
CA ALA A 71 10.54 3.64 3.88
C ALA A 71 10.41 4.12 5.34
N ILE A 72 9.42 4.96 5.61
CA ILE A 72 9.19 5.52 6.94
C ILE A 72 8.09 4.71 7.61
N PHE A 73 8.42 4.05 8.72
CA PHE A 73 7.51 3.21 9.48
C PHE A 73 6.96 3.95 10.69
N HIS A 74 5.65 4.11 10.76
CA HIS A 74 4.96 4.47 12.00
C HIS A 74 4.65 3.20 12.78
N VAL A 75 5.60 2.81 13.64
CA VAL A 75 5.62 1.53 14.35
C VAL A 75 4.35 1.30 15.18
N ALA A 76 3.89 2.33 15.90
CA ALA A 76 2.75 2.20 16.80
C ALA A 76 1.43 1.85 16.10
N SER A 77 1.27 2.22 14.82
CA SER A 77 0.07 1.88 14.05
C SER A 77 0.35 0.87 12.94
N GLU A 78 1.55 0.31 12.88
CA GLU A 78 1.96 -0.64 11.83
C GLU A 78 1.73 -0.10 10.40
N ARG A 79 2.00 1.19 10.20
CA ARG A 79 1.79 1.87 8.90
C ARG A 79 3.11 2.31 8.28
N VAL A 80 3.13 2.35 6.95
CA VAL A 80 4.22 2.95 6.16
C VAL A 80 3.73 4.24 5.50
N VAL A 81 4.59 5.25 5.44
CA VAL A 81 4.33 6.49 4.72
C VAL A 81 4.56 6.27 3.23
N VAL A 82 3.60 6.70 2.41
CA VAL A 82 3.68 6.73 0.94
C VAL A 82 3.27 8.11 0.42
N CYS A 83 3.82 8.48 -0.72
CA CYS A 83 3.47 9.65 -1.50
C CYS A 83 2.43 9.28 -2.55
N TYR A 84 1.55 10.23 -2.91
CA TYR A 84 0.55 10.08 -3.97
C TYR A 84 0.82 11.06 -5.09
N HIS A 85 0.85 10.58 -6.33
CA HIS A 85 1.00 11.42 -7.51
C HIS A 85 -0.38 11.66 -8.16
N PRO A 86 -1.04 12.82 -7.94
CA PRO A 86 -2.43 13.02 -8.33
C PRO A 86 -2.67 13.09 -9.84
N LYS A 87 -1.64 13.44 -10.63
CA LYS A 87 -1.77 13.53 -12.09
C LYS A 87 -1.69 12.17 -12.79
N GLU A 88 -0.96 11.23 -12.20
CA GLU A 88 -0.74 9.89 -12.78
C GLU A 88 -1.43 8.80 -11.94
N ASP A 89 -2.16 9.20 -10.89
CA ASP A 89 -2.97 8.35 -10.02
C ASP A 89 -2.25 7.10 -9.50
N TYR A 90 -1.09 7.30 -8.88
CA TYR A 90 -0.34 6.19 -8.28
C TYR A 90 0.31 6.55 -6.95
N TRP A 91 0.58 5.51 -6.16
CA TRP A 91 1.24 5.59 -4.86
C TRP A 91 2.68 5.10 -4.97
N PHE A 92 3.60 5.78 -4.28
CA PHE A 92 5.02 5.45 -4.30
C PHE A 92 5.69 5.74 -2.95
N LEU A 93 6.83 5.09 -2.70
CA LEU A 93 7.69 5.44 -1.57
C LEU A 93 8.42 6.75 -1.86
N PRO A 94 8.67 7.61 -0.86
CA PRO A 94 9.53 8.78 -1.01
C PRO A 94 10.88 8.40 -1.60
N LYS A 95 11.13 8.82 -2.85
CA LYS A 95 12.32 8.44 -3.62
C LYS A 95 12.63 9.48 -4.70
N GLY A 96 13.88 9.50 -5.14
CA GLY A 96 14.30 10.22 -6.35
C GLY A 96 15.68 9.79 -6.82
N ARG A 97 16.35 10.67 -7.56
CA ARG A 97 17.64 10.36 -8.18
C ARG A 97 18.75 10.54 -7.15
N ARG A 98 19.71 9.62 -7.14
CA ARG A 98 20.96 9.82 -6.39
C ARG A 98 21.89 10.69 -7.22
N ASP A 99 22.42 11.74 -6.64
CA ASP A 99 23.35 12.62 -7.33
C ASP A 99 24.74 11.97 -7.49
N ALA A 100 25.52 12.49 -8.45
CA ALA A 100 26.89 12.06 -8.65
C ALA A 100 27.71 12.33 -7.38
N ASN A 101 28.48 11.33 -6.94
CA ASN A 101 29.28 11.38 -5.71
C ASN A 101 28.48 11.53 -4.40
N GLU A 102 27.15 11.44 -4.43
CA GLU A 102 26.31 11.45 -3.23
C GLU A 102 26.29 10.06 -2.58
N GLU A 103 26.45 10.00 -1.26
CA GLU A 103 26.24 8.75 -0.51
C GLU A 103 24.76 8.34 -0.59
N THR A 104 24.48 7.07 -0.88
CA THR A 104 23.11 6.57 -1.04
C THR A 104 22.21 6.87 0.15
N ALA A 105 22.70 6.75 1.38
CA ALA A 105 21.93 7.03 2.59
C ALA A 105 21.58 8.52 2.70
N VAL A 106 22.52 9.41 2.37
CA VAL A 106 22.32 10.86 2.37
C VAL A 106 21.28 11.25 1.31
N GLY A 107 21.42 10.73 0.09
CA GLY A 107 20.45 10.96 -0.98
C GLY A 107 19.07 10.42 -0.64
N ALA A 108 18.98 9.26 0.01
CA ALA A 108 17.71 8.70 0.46
C ALA A 108 16.99 9.63 1.45
N VAL A 109 17.71 10.21 2.41
CA VAL A 109 17.14 11.16 3.39
C VAL A 109 16.69 12.45 2.70
N ARG A 110 17.51 13.02 1.81
CA ARG A 110 17.18 14.21 1.02
C ARG A 110 15.88 14.01 0.22
N GLU A 111 15.84 12.93 -0.57
CA GLU A 111 14.66 12.57 -1.38
C GLU A 111 13.42 12.29 -0.51
N GLY A 112 13.61 11.62 0.63
CA GLY A 112 12.56 11.37 1.61
C GLY A 112 11.90 12.65 2.11
N TYR A 113 12.71 13.66 2.42
CA TYR A 113 12.24 14.98 2.84
C TYR A 113 11.52 15.71 1.71
N GLU A 114 12.13 15.80 0.53
CA GLU A 114 11.58 16.51 -0.62
C GLU A 114 10.21 15.97 -1.04
N GLU A 115 10.08 14.65 -1.23
CA GLU A 115 8.86 14.04 -1.77
C GLU A 115 7.73 13.94 -0.75
N ALA A 116 8.04 13.64 0.52
CA ALA A 116 7.04 13.63 1.58
C ALA A 116 6.48 15.04 1.82
N PHE A 117 7.35 16.06 1.86
CA PHE A 117 6.93 17.45 2.00
C PHE A 117 6.11 17.92 0.79
N ARG A 118 6.55 17.62 -0.44
CA ARG A 118 5.81 17.96 -1.67
C ARG A 118 4.44 17.31 -1.72
N SER A 119 4.33 16.05 -1.29
CA SER A 119 3.05 15.33 -1.25
C SER A 119 2.09 15.95 -0.24
N LEU A 120 2.58 16.34 0.94
CA LEU A 120 1.78 17.02 1.96
C LEU A 120 1.23 18.37 1.48
N LEU A 121 2.03 19.16 0.75
CA LEU A 121 1.59 20.46 0.22
C LEU A 121 0.54 20.36 -0.90
N ARG A 122 0.49 19.22 -1.62
CA ARG A 122 -0.44 19.01 -2.75
C ARG A 122 -1.74 18.32 -2.35
N SER A 123 -1.91 18.00 -1.07
CA SER A 123 -3.07 17.27 -0.55
C SER A 123 -4.18 18.17 0.01
N ASN A 124 -4.16 19.46 -0.30
CA ASN A 124 -5.11 20.49 0.17
C ASN A 124 -5.76 21.19 -1.03
#